data_AF-A0A259BAL5-F1
#
_entry.id   AF-A0A259BAL5-F1
#
_cell.length_a   1.000
_cell.length_b   1.000
_cell.length_c   1.000
_cell.angle_alpha   90.00
_cell.angle_beta   90.00
_cell.angle_gamma   90.00
#
_symmetry.space_group_name_H-M   'P 1'
#
loop_
_entity.id
_entity.type
_entity.pdbx_description
1 polymer ?
#
loop_
_entity_poly.entity_id
_entity_poly.type
_entity_poly.pdbx_seq_one_letter_code
_entity_poly.pdbx_strand_id
1 'polypeptide(L)'
;MKSVQKIATACAAAALMVSMGVANAADQAEYNKAKAAAEAEVKSVQKQGIAPWNPKADGPILKHADDLAAKGDFEGAIKYANYIASLQPIAVKEWDSQPKNPGPYKP
;
A
#
# COMPACT_ATOMS: atom_id res chain seq x y z
N MET A 1 -9.17 8.53 34.16
CA MET A 1 -8.24 9.02 33.12
C MET A 1 -8.34 8.08 31.91
N LYS A 2 -8.10 8.65 30.72
CA LYS A 2 -8.52 8.16 29.40
C LYS A 2 -8.07 6.73 29.06
N SER A 3 -9.00 5.98 28.51
CA SER A 3 -8.89 4.67 27.88
C SER A 3 -7.89 4.68 26.72
N VAL A 4 -6.93 3.75 26.74
CA VAL A 4 -6.05 3.45 25.60
C VAL A 4 -6.07 1.94 25.36
N GLN A 5 -7.18 1.45 24.80
CA GLN A 5 -7.16 0.19 24.07
C GLN A 5 -6.67 0.49 22.65
N LYS A 6 -5.41 0.18 22.37
CA LYS A 6 -4.89 0.06 21.00
C LYS A 6 -4.23 -1.30 20.86
N ILE A 7 -5.07 -2.33 20.74
CA ILE A 7 -4.67 -3.62 20.18
C ILE A 7 -5.66 -3.90 19.06
N ALA A 8 -5.19 -3.83 17.82
CA ALA A 8 -5.87 -4.39 16.67
C ALA A 8 -4.82 -4.78 15.63
N THR A 9 -3.90 -5.66 16.04
CA THR A 9 -3.23 -6.54 15.09
C THR A 9 -4.23 -7.64 14.76
N ALA A 10 -4.79 -7.59 13.55
CA ALA A 10 -5.57 -8.70 13.01
C ALA A 10 -5.12 -8.93 11.56
N CYS A 11 -4.02 -9.67 11.42
CA CYS A 11 -3.71 -10.38 10.18
C CYS A 11 -4.75 -11.48 10.01
N ALA A 12 -5.83 -11.19 9.29
CA ALA A 12 -6.77 -12.23 8.89
C ALA A 12 -6.26 -12.87 7.59
N ALA A 13 -5.46 -13.93 7.75
CA ALA A 13 -5.18 -14.90 6.69
C ALA A 13 -6.33 -15.92 6.66
N ALA A 14 -7.08 -15.96 5.56
CA ALA A 14 -8.04 -17.00 5.18
C ALA A 14 -8.46 -16.70 3.73
N ALA A 15 -8.55 -17.63 2.78
CA ALA A 15 -8.48 -19.09 2.81
C ALA A 15 -8.09 -19.59 1.41
N LEU A 16 -7.30 -20.67 1.37
CA LEU A 16 -7.09 -21.49 0.18
C LEU A 16 -8.36 -22.33 -0.10
N MET A 17 -8.91 -22.28 -1.33
CA MET A 17 -9.24 -23.43 -2.19
C MET A 17 -10.42 -23.20 -3.17
N VAL A 18 -10.26 -23.82 -4.36
CA VAL A 18 -11.23 -24.25 -5.39
C VAL A 18 -11.67 -23.24 -6.46
N SER A 19 -11.05 -23.32 -7.65
CA SER A 19 -11.68 -23.65 -8.96
C SER A 19 -10.94 -23.07 -10.17
N MET A 20 -10.38 -23.94 -11.02
CA MET A 20 -9.58 -23.60 -12.21
C MET A 20 -10.39 -23.06 -13.42
N GLY A 21 -11.56 -22.47 -13.18
CA GLY A 21 -12.39 -21.76 -14.18
C GLY A 21 -13.05 -20.48 -13.67
N VAL A 22 -13.02 -20.24 -12.35
CA VAL A 22 -13.48 -19.02 -11.66
C VAL A 22 -12.28 -18.15 -11.21
N ALA A 23 -11.06 -18.72 -11.30
CA ALA A 23 -9.80 -18.09 -10.92
C ALA A 23 -9.69 -16.64 -11.41
N ASN A 24 -9.80 -16.36 -12.72
CA ASN A 24 -9.62 -15.00 -13.23
C ASN A 24 -10.56 -13.94 -12.63
N ALA A 25 -11.81 -14.27 -12.27
CA ALA A 25 -12.74 -13.31 -11.68
C ALA A 25 -12.53 -13.14 -10.17
N ALA A 26 -12.22 -14.24 -9.47
CA ALA A 26 -11.86 -14.21 -8.05
C ALA A 26 -10.51 -13.49 -7.84
N ASP A 27 -9.53 -13.78 -8.70
CA ASP A 27 -8.19 -13.21 -8.68
C ASP A 27 -8.21 -11.71 -9.05
N GLN A 28 -9.07 -11.30 -10.00
CA GLN A 28 -9.32 -9.88 -10.29
C GLN A 28 -9.96 -9.18 -9.09
N ALA A 29 -10.92 -9.81 -8.40
CA ALA A 29 -11.56 -9.25 -7.21
C ALA A 29 -10.57 -9.14 -6.04
N GLU A 30 -9.70 -10.13 -5.87
CA GLU A 30 -8.64 -10.14 -4.86
C GLU A 30 -7.58 -9.08 -5.15
N TYR A 31 -7.18 -8.96 -6.42
CA TYR A 31 -6.32 -7.86 -6.87
C TYR A 31 -6.96 -6.50 -6.60
N ASN A 32 -8.24 -6.29 -6.95
CA ASN A 32 -8.94 -5.02 -6.70
C ASN A 32 -9.00 -4.69 -5.21
N LYS A 33 -9.16 -5.70 -4.34
CA LYS A 33 -9.12 -5.53 -2.88
C LYS A 33 -7.73 -5.13 -2.39
N ALA A 34 -6.68 -5.80 -2.88
CA ALA A 34 -5.28 -5.47 -2.56
C ALA A 34 -4.92 -4.06 -3.05
N LYS A 35 -5.33 -3.70 -4.27
CA LYS A 35 -5.17 -2.37 -4.86
C LYS A 35 -5.84 -1.30 -4.00
N ALA A 36 -7.10 -1.50 -3.62
CA ALA A 36 -7.83 -0.54 -2.79
C ALA A 36 -7.19 -0.34 -1.41
N ALA A 37 -6.69 -1.40 -0.79
CA ALA A 37 -5.96 -1.32 0.46
C ALA A 37 -4.65 -0.53 0.31
N ALA A 38 -3.86 -0.83 -0.74
CA ALA A 38 -2.62 -0.11 -1.02
C ALA A 38 -2.87 1.38 -1.32
N GLU A 39 -3.91 1.70 -2.09
CA GLU A 39 -4.30 3.09 -2.35
C GLU A 39 -4.72 3.84 -1.07
N ALA A 40 -5.43 3.16 -0.17
CA ALA A 40 -5.84 3.76 1.10
C ALA A 40 -4.63 4.13 1.97
N GLU A 41 -3.66 3.23 2.07
CA GLU A 41 -2.40 3.49 2.78
C GLU A 41 -1.61 4.63 2.14
N VAL A 42 -1.46 4.63 0.82
CA VAL A 42 -0.78 5.72 0.09
C VAL A 42 -1.48 7.06 0.30
N LYS A 43 -2.81 7.11 0.18
CA LYS A 43 -3.60 8.33 0.43
C LYS A 43 -3.48 8.80 1.87
N SER A 44 -3.38 7.87 2.84
CA SER A 44 -3.18 8.18 4.26
C SER A 44 -1.83 8.86 4.49
N VAL A 45 -0.76 8.34 3.88
CA VAL A 45 0.59 8.92 3.95
C VAL A 45 0.64 10.28 3.25
N GLN A 46 0.03 10.41 2.06
CA GLN A 46 -0.08 11.68 1.34
C GLN A 46 -0.80 12.77 2.14
N LYS A 47 -1.88 12.43 2.85
CA LYS A 47 -2.60 13.38 3.72
C LYS A 47 -1.74 13.95 4.85
N GLN A 48 -0.69 13.23 5.25
CA GLN A 48 0.27 13.70 6.26
C GLN A 48 1.33 14.65 5.66
N GLY A 49 1.25 14.96 4.37
CA GLY A 49 2.26 15.77 3.66
C GLY A 49 3.51 14.97 3.29
N ILE A 50 3.51 13.67 3.56
CA ILE A 50 4.56 12.73 3.18
C ILE A 50 4.30 12.40 1.71
N ALA A 51 4.87 13.22 0.81
CA ALA A 51 4.71 13.02 -0.62
C ALA A 51 5.19 11.61 -1.01
N PRO A 52 4.57 10.95 -2.01
CA PRO A 52 5.14 9.74 -2.58
C PRO A 52 6.56 10.10 -3.03
N TRP A 53 7.53 9.26 -2.67
CA TRP A 53 8.98 9.52 -2.67
C TRP A 53 9.61 9.81 -4.05
N ASN A 54 8.84 10.23 -5.04
CA ASN A 54 9.33 10.71 -6.32
C ASN A 54 8.38 11.76 -6.93
N PRO A 55 8.72 13.07 -6.87
CA PRO A 55 7.96 14.13 -7.55
C PRO A 55 8.04 14.06 -9.09
N LYS A 56 8.88 13.16 -9.64
CA LYS A 56 9.01 12.85 -11.07
C LYS A 56 8.45 11.47 -11.42
N ALA A 57 7.72 10.82 -10.51
CA ALA A 57 6.98 9.62 -10.88
C ALA A 57 5.78 10.04 -11.73
N ASP A 58 5.98 10.05 -13.05
CA ASP A 58 4.96 10.41 -14.04
C ASP A 58 3.81 9.38 -14.14
N GLY A 59 3.66 8.48 -13.15
CA GLY A 59 2.71 7.38 -13.18
C GLY A 59 2.12 7.02 -11.81
N PRO A 60 0.93 6.36 -11.80
CA PRO A 60 0.34 5.84 -10.58
C PRO A 60 1.29 4.89 -9.86
N ILE A 61 1.40 4.99 -8.53
CA ILE A 61 2.28 4.13 -7.71
C ILE A 61 1.97 2.62 -7.86
N LEU A 62 0.75 2.29 -8.28
CA LEU A 62 0.28 0.92 -8.54
C LEU A 62 0.28 0.54 -10.03
N LYS A 63 0.82 1.38 -10.92
CA LYS A 63 0.83 1.11 -12.36
C LYS A 63 1.47 -0.24 -12.70
N HIS A 64 2.56 -0.60 -12.03
CA HIS A 64 3.20 -1.89 -12.25
C HIS A 64 2.28 -3.07 -11.87
N ALA A 65 1.53 -2.95 -10.77
CA ALA A 65 0.55 -3.97 -10.39
C ALA A 65 -0.60 -4.05 -11.41
N ASP A 66 -1.06 -2.89 -11.92
CA ASP A 66 -2.08 -2.83 -12.97
C ASP A 66 -1.59 -3.50 -14.26
N ASP A 67 -0.33 -3.27 -14.65
CA ASP A 67 0.29 -3.90 -15.83
C ASP A 67 0.45 -5.42 -15.67
N LEU A 68 0.66 -5.93 -14.45
CA LEU A 68 0.71 -7.37 -14.14
C LEU A 68 -0.68 -8.00 -14.22
N ALA A 69 -1.68 -7.38 -13.58
CA ALA A 69 -3.07 -7.83 -13.63
C ALA A 69 -3.61 -7.84 -15.07
N ALA A 70 -3.26 -6.83 -15.88
CA ALA A 70 -3.64 -6.77 -17.30
C ALA A 70 -3.06 -7.91 -18.14
N LYS A 71 -1.95 -8.52 -17.70
CA LYS A 71 -1.35 -9.71 -18.32
C LYS A 71 -1.92 -11.03 -17.78
N GLY A 72 -2.86 -10.97 -16.84
CA GLY A 72 -3.38 -12.12 -16.11
C GLY A 72 -2.48 -12.60 -14.97
N ASP A 73 -1.39 -11.89 -14.66
CA ASP A 73 -0.52 -12.20 -13.51
C ASP A 73 -1.08 -11.53 -12.24
N PHE A 74 -2.17 -12.09 -11.73
CA PHE A 74 -2.82 -11.58 -10.54
C PHE A 74 -2.01 -11.83 -9.26
N GLU A 75 -1.30 -12.95 -9.17
CA GLU A 75 -0.42 -13.24 -8.02
C GLU A 75 0.69 -12.20 -7.92
N GLY A 76 1.36 -11.89 -9.04
CA GLY A 76 2.35 -10.83 -9.12
C GLY A 76 1.76 -9.45 -8.82
N ALA A 77 0.58 -9.14 -9.36
CA ALA A 77 -0.11 -7.88 -9.11
C ALA A 77 -0.47 -7.68 -7.62
N ILE A 78 -1.04 -8.72 -6.98
CA ILE A 78 -1.37 -8.72 -5.55
C ILE A 78 -0.10 -8.59 -4.71
N LYS A 79 0.95 -9.34 -5.03
CA LYS A 79 2.24 -9.27 -4.33
C LYS A 79 2.83 -7.86 -4.40
N TYR A 80 2.78 -7.22 -5.57
CA TYR A 80 3.28 -5.85 -5.72
C TYR A 80 2.41 -4.83 -5.00
N ALA A 81 1.07 -4.94 -5.06
CA ALA A 81 0.17 -4.05 -4.33
C ALA A 81 0.41 -4.14 -2.81
N ASN A 82 0.55 -5.36 -2.28
CA ASN A 82 0.87 -5.58 -0.86
C ASN A 82 2.26 -5.05 -0.49
N TYR A 83 3.24 -5.18 -1.39
CA TYR A 83 4.55 -4.57 -1.20
C TYR A 83 4.46 -3.04 -1.07
N ILE A 84 3.74 -2.36 -1.98
CA ILE A 84 3.52 -0.91 -1.89
C ILE A 84 2.84 -0.51 -0.57
N ALA A 85 1.83 -1.27 -0.13
CA ALA A 85 1.19 -1.03 1.17
C ALA A 85 2.18 -1.18 2.32
N SER A 86 3.04 -2.21 2.30
CA SER A 86 4.04 -2.47 3.35
C SER A 86 5.12 -1.37 3.46
N LEU A 87 5.36 -0.61 2.39
CA LEU A 87 6.30 0.51 2.41
C LEU A 87 5.74 1.75 3.12
N GLN A 88 4.41 1.91 3.19
CA GLN A 88 3.78 3.13 3.73
C GLN A 88 4.10 3.36 5.22
N PRO A 89 4.04 2.35 6.12
CA PRO A 89 4.47 2.51 7.51
C PRO A 89 5.95 2.86 7.66
N ILE A 90 6.80 2.34 6.77
CA ILE A 90 8.23 2.64 6.74
C ILE A 90 8.42 4.11 6.37
N ALA A 91 7.73 4.59 5.33
CA ALA A 91 7.77 5.99 4.91
C ALA A 91 7.36 6.94 6.06
N VAL A 92 6.32 6.60 6.82
CA VAL A 92 5.90 7.39 8.00
C VAL A 92 6.99 7.39 9.07
N LYS A 93 7.54 6.22 9.42
CA LYS A 93 8.60 6.11 10.43
C LYS A 93 9.83 6.92 10.04
N GLU A 94 10.28 6.80 8.79
CA GLU A 94 11.43 7.54 8.28
C GLU A 94 11.16 9.04 8.26
N TRP A 95 9.97 9.47 7.82
CA TRP A 95 9.56 10.87 7.86
C TRP A 95 9.55 11.44 9.28
N ASP A 96 8.96 10.74 10.24
CA ASP A 96 8.90 11.16 11.64
C ASP A 96 10.27 11.19 12.32
N SER A 97 11.20 10.34 11.86
CA SER A 97 12.57 10.29 12.37
C SER A 97 13.43 11.47 11.91
N GLN A 98 13.01 12.18 10.85
CA GLN A 98 13.74 13.34 10.37
C GLN A 98 13.65 14.48 11.41
N PRO A 99 14.77 15.16 11.70
CA PRO A 99 14.74 16.31 12.57
C PRO A 99 13.79 17.37 11.98
N LYS A 100 12.78 17.79 12.75
CA LYS A 100 11.75 18.78 12.35
C LYS A 100 12.30 20.17 11.96
N ASN A 101 13.61 20.37 12.06
CA ASN A 101 14.29 21.62 11.77
C ASN A 101 15.67 21.29 11.15
N PRO A 102 15.82 21.30 9.81
CA PRO A 102 17.00 20.75 9.12
C PRO A 102 18.28 21.62 9.22
N GLY A 103 18.41 22.48 10.24
CA GLY A 103 19.53 23.42 10.36
C GLY A 103 19.37 24.66 9.45
N PRO A 104 20.40 25.50 9.31
CA PRO A 104 20.31 26.97 9.25
C PRO A 104 19.60 27.58 8.02
N TYR A 105 19.20 26.77 7.04
CA TYR A 105 18.45 27.21 5.88
C TYR A 105 16.94 27.20 6.17
N LYS A 106 16.51 28.03 7.12
CA LYS A 106 15.16 28.58 7.09
C LYS A 106 15.14 29.70 6.03
N PRO A 107 14.02 29.91 5.30
CA PRO A 107 13.86 31.12 4.50
C PRO A 107 13.97 32.38 5.36
#